data_AF-A0A3A5UUR7-F1
#
_entry.id   AF-A0A3A5UUR7-F1
#
_cell.length_a   1.000
_cell.length_b   1.000
_cell.length_c   1.000
_cell.angle_alpha   90.00
_cell.angle_beta   90.00
_cell.angle_gamma   90.00
#
_symmetry.space_group_name_H-M   'P 1'
#
loop_
_entity.id
_entity.type
_entity.pdbx_description
1 polymer ?
#
loop_
_entity_poly.entity_id
_entity_poly.type
_entity_poly.pdbx_seq_one_letter_code
_entity_poly.pdbx_strand_id
1 'polypeptide(L)'
;MSDEKIIVDSQNRKFRIPNPTRLTKPPEDIRIARISSPWKIYFSMIGTVLPAFFLLYTSLFIIVGIMDNNPIMTLSGSLCSLPLLFIILRLYRPRLIHVKLASPSEKGQYLHPLPSGGSLQTDMKTELKRYIIRDDSVLDLPPTNQLWFVFISIVLTGIIVSVLFFSQSTELFGVLLFVIIAIPLWLIGFSLPVLAWWGTSTQSLGLPTKRRDAESWLLAGMASAFPAFIFNSFAAPAIIPSSFPLWASDLCLLAISAPFCEEIFKGIAVALFLPSIKGPKHGFQVGFTVGLGFALIENFQYIGISLMGGPLGITITILIRGIGSIPGHAVWTAVTGTALGWLVKETDFKTKLEWYAKSWSQDAVDFIEGVGIDFDGDGDLSGYDGSDISFNSILEKNSSDPVKTNSPWLLLDSSGKIFNQFEIKDFPKSINLSNDGLSTTSSSLLPSGIMPPKSISAAIVLAILGHSFWNATSYLSYFLPASYGLGETYSSLISIIWTLILIISILFIANQLLKGIKIIDSNNIND
;
A
#
# COMPACT_ATOMS: atom_id res chain seq x y z
N MET A 1 -3.19 41.70 -24.41
CA MET A 1 -3.42 41.71 -25.87
C MET A 1 -2.07 41.69 -26.60
N SER A 2 -1.23 40.70 -26.33
CA SER A 2 0.10 40.58 -26.93
C SER A 2 0.35 39.10 -27.23
N ASP A 3 0.90 38.83 -28.42
CA ASP A 3 1.32 37.53 -28.96
C ASP A 3 0.30 36.71 -29.77
N GLU A 4 -0.52 37.35 -30.60
CA GLU A 4 -1.34 36.61 -31.58
C GLU A 4 -0.57 36.37 -32.90
N LYS A 5 -0.39 35.11 -33.28
CA LYS A 5 0.28 34.73 -34.53
C LYS A 5 -0.62 34.97 -35.74
N ILE A 6 -0.15 35.78 -36.69
CA ILE A 6 -0.80 35.98 -37.99
C ILE A 6 -0.02 35.20 -39.04
N ILE A 7 -0.68 34.28 -39.75
CA ILE A 7 -0.09 33.59 -40.91
C ILE A 7 -0.61 34.24 -42.18
N VAL A 8 0.28 34.43 -43.16
CA VAL A 8 -0.07 34.94 -44.49
C VAL A 8 0.13 33.82 -45.49
N ASP A 9 -0.88 33.53 -46.32
CA ASP A 9 -0.75 32.51 -47.36
C ASP A 9 -0.12 33.04 -48.66
N SER A 10 0.06 32.15 -49.65
CA SER A 10 0.61 32.49 -50.98
C SER A 10 -0.26 33.45 -51.81
N GLN A 11 -1.51 33.68 -51.40
CA GLN A 11 -2.45 34.63 -51.99
C GLN A 11 -2.56 35.92 -51.16
N ASN A 12 -1.63 36.13 -50.21
CA ASN A 12 -1.57 37.30 -49.34
C ASN A 12 -2.76 37.45 -48.36
N ARG A 13 -3.48 36.36 -48.08
CA ARG A 13 -4.59 36.35 -47.13
C ARG A 13 -4.04 36.19 -45.71
N LYS A 14 -4.46 37.07 -44.80
CA LYS A 14 -4.04 37.07 -43.39
C LYS A 14 -5.00 36.23 -42.56
N PHE A 15 -4.49 35.15 -41.98
CA PHE A 15 -5.21 34.27 -41.05
C PHE A 15 -4.74 34.53 -39.62
N ARG A 16 -5.70 34.80 -38.74
CA ARG A 16 -5.46 34.95 -37.30
C ARG A 16 -5.46 33.56 -36.66
N ILE A 17 -4.37 33.19 -36.01
CA ILE A 17 -4.33 31.98 -35.18
C ILE A 17 -4.58 32.40 -33.74
N PRO A 18 -5.79 32.14 -33.20
CA PRO A 18 -6.03 32.37 -31.79
C PRO A 18 -5.12 31.47 -30.96
N ASN A 19 -4.61 32.00 -29.85
CA ASN A 19 -3.82 31.19 -28.92
C ASN A 19 -4.73 30.18 -28.21
N PRO A 20 -4.22 28.98 -27.88
CA PRO A 20 -4.93 28.02 -27.04
C PRO A 20 -5.37 28.67 -25.74
N THR A 21 -6.58 28.34 -25.27
CA THR A 21 -7.07 28.81 -23.97
C THR A 21 -6.10 28.42 -22.86
N ARG A 22 -5.85 29.33 -21.91
CA ARG A 22 -4.99 29.05 -20.75
C ARG A 22 -5.63 28.02 -19.83
N LEU A 23 -4.80 27.36 -19.03
CA LEU A 23 -5.28 26.45 -18.00
C LEU A 23 -6.02 27.22 -16.92
N THR A 24 -7.10 26.65 -16.42
CA THR A 24 -7.89 27.19 -15.30
C THR A 24 -7.97 26.16 -14.17
N LYS A 25 -8.38 26.60 -12.97
CA LYS A 25 -8.63 25.68 -11.86
C LYS A 25 -9.86 24.81 -12.18
N PRO A 26 -9.80 23.49 -11.92
CA PRO A 26 -10.94 22.62 -12.14
C PRO A 26 -12.10 22.99 -11.19
N PRO A 27 -13.36 22.93 -11.66
CA PRO A 27 -14.51 23.17 -10.80
C PRO A 27 -14.68 22.00 -9.80
N GLU A 28 -15.23 22.30 -8.62
CA GLU A 28 -15.33 21.33 -7.51
C GLU A 28 -16.28 20.15 -7.78
N ASP A 29 -17.20 20.31 -8.74
CA ASP A 29 -18.22 19.34 -9.12
C ASP A 29 -17.83 18.45 -10.31
N ILE A 30 -16.60 18.59 -10.83
CA ILE A 30 -16.13 17.78 -11.96
C ILE A 30 -16.11 16.30 -11.59
N ARG A 31 -16.83 15.48 -12.36
CA ARG A 31 -16.84 14.02 -12.21
C ARG A 31 -16.18 13.35 -13.40
N ILE A 32 -15.28 12.43 -13.12
CA ILE A 32 -14.49 11.74 -14.14
C ILE A 32 -14.61 10.25 -13.90
N ALA A 33 -15.02 9.54 -14.94
CA ALA A 33 -15.23 8.12 -14.89
C ALA A 33 -14.10 7.37 -15.59
N ARG A 34 -13.66 6.25 -15.02
CA ARG A 34 -12.63 5.38 -15.60
C ARG A 34 -13.17 3.98 -15.78
N ILE A 35 -12.84 3.35 -16.90
CA ILE A 35 -13.09 1.92 -17.11
C ILE A 35 -12.20 1.12 -16.15
N SER A 36 -12.79 0.16 -15.44
CA SER A 36 -12.10 -0.73 -14.52
C SER A 36 -11.05 -1.59 -15.25
N SER A 37 -9.85 -1.71 -14.66
CA SER A 37 -8.73 -2.51 -15.14
C SER A 37 -7.99 -3.15 -13.95
N PRO A 38 -8.63 -4.09 -13.23
CA PRO A 38 -8.22 -4.49 -11.89
C PRO A 38 -6.83 -5.14 -11.85
N TRP A 39 -6.48 -5.94 -12.86
CA TRP A 39 -5.17 -6.61 -12.92
C TRP A 39 -4.00 -5.67 -13.20
N LYS A 40 -4.25 -4.44 -13.66
CA LYS A 40 -3.18 -3.46 -13.91
C LYS A 40 -2.42 -3.10 -12.62
N ILE A 41 -3.08 -3.18 -11.47
CA ILE A 41 -2.44 -2.89 -10.19
C ILE A 41 -1.42 -3.97 -9.78
N TYR A 42 -1.69 -5.24 -10.10
CA TYR A 42 -0.78 -6.34 -9.83
C TYR A 42 0.56 -6.14 -10.54
N PHE A 43 0.54 -5.85 -11.84
CA PHE A 43 1.76 -5.59 -12.60
C PHE A 43 2.48 -4.31 -12.16
N SER A 44 1.73 -3.27 -11.77
CA SER A 44 2.29 -2.04 -11.22
C SER A 44 3.02 -2.29 -9.90
N MET A 45 2.43 -3.11 -9.03
CA MET A 45 3.01 -3.53 -7.76
C MET A 45 4.29 -4.34 -7.99
N ILE A 46 4.26 -5.37 -8.84
CA ILE A 46 5.46 -6.17 -9.16
C ILE A 46 6.57 -5.29 -9.75
N GLY A 47 6.22 -4.40 -10.68
CA GLY A 47 7.16 -3.46 -11.27
C GLY A 47 7.84 -2.54 -10.26
N THR A 48 7.24 -2.35 -9.08
CA THR A 48 7.79 -1.55 -7.98
C THR A 48 8.60 -2.39 -6.99
N VAL A 49 8.04 -3.52 -6.55
CA VAL A 49 8.65 -4.36 -5.51
C VAL A 49 10.02 -4.87 -5.96
N LEU A 50 10.13 -5.29 -7.23
CA LEU A 50 11.38 -5.82 -7.77
C LEU A 50 12.53 -4.80 -7.68
N PRO A 51 12.42 -3.57 -8.25
CA PRO A 51 13.43 -2.54 -8.04
C PRO A 51 13.69 -2.19 -6.57
N ALA A 52 12.64 -2.11 -5.74
CA ALA A 52 12.78 -1.77 -4.32
C ALA A 52 13.59 -2.85 -3.56
N PHE A 53 13.34 -4.13 -3.84
CA PHE A 53 14.07 -5.24 -3.26
C PHE A 53 15.55 -5.24 -3.69
N PHE A 54 15.84 -5.07 -4.97
CA PHE A 54 17.23 -4.99 -5.41
C PHE A 54 17.93 -3.73 -4.89
N LEU A 55 17.19 -2.63 -4.72
CA LEU A 55 17.73 -1.42 -4.12
C LEU A 55 18.12 -1.66 -2.66
N LEU A 56 17.35 -2.45 -1.91
CA LEU A 56 17.67 -2.85 -0.54
C LEU A 56 19.02 -3.58 -0.47
N TYR A 57 19.21 -4.61 -1.29
CA TYR A 57 20.44 -5.40 -1.27
C TYR A 57 21.66 -4.65 -1.79
N THR A 58 21.50 -3.84 -2.85
CA THR A 58 22.59 -2.98 -3.34
C THR A 58 22.99 -1.93 -2.32
N SER A 59 22.03 -1.36 -1.58
CA SER A 59 22.30 -0.46 -0.46
C SER A 59 23.03 -1.17 0.68
N LEU A 60 22.67 -2.42 0.98
CA LEU A 60 23.37 -3.22 1.98
C LEU A 60 24.82 -3.50 1.56
N PHE A 61 25.09 -3.81 0.30
CA PHE A 61 26.47 -3.94 -0.19
C PHE A 61 27.30 -2.67 -0.06
N ILE A 62 26.68 -1.49 -0.21
CA ILE A 62 27.37 -0.21 0.06
C ILE A 62 27.79 -0.16 1.54
N ILE A 63 26.86 -0.47 2.46
CA ILE A 63 27.13 -0.43 3.90
C ILE A 63 28.20 -1.44 4.31
N VAL A 64 28.07 -2.70 3.89
CA VAL A 64 29.08 -3.73 4.15
C VAL A 64 30.42 -3.33 3.53
N GLY A 65 30.40 -2.77 2.33
CA GLY A 65 31.62 -2.32 1.64
C GLY A 65 32.36 -1.23 2.40
N ILE A 66 31.62 -0.30 3.01
CA ILE A 66 32.19 0.73 3.88
C ILE A 66 32.72 0.11 5.19
N MET A 67 31.96 -0.79 5.83
CA MET A 67 32.36 -1.45 7.08
C MET A 67 33.64 -2.29 6.91
N ASP A 68 33.74 -3.02 5.80
CA ASP A 68 34.88 -3.89 5.50
C ASP A 68 36.05 -3.14 4.82
N ASN A 69 35.92 -1.82 4.61
CA ASN A 69 36.85 -1.02 3.81
C ASN A 69 37.12 -1.60 2.41
N ASN A 70 36.08 -2.18 1.79
CA ASN A 70 36.13 -2.76 0.45
C ASN A 70 35.58 -1.77 -0.60
N PRO A 71 36.45 -1.06 -1.35
CA PRO A 71 36.02 -0.07 -2.32
C PRO A 71 35.28 -0.70 -3.51
N ILE A 72 35.60 -1.94 -3.89
CA ILE A 72 34.98 -2.64 -5.02
C ILE A 72 33.51 -2.90 -4.73
N MET A 73 33.19 -3.39 -3.53
CA MET A 73 31.82 -3.66 -3.11
C MET A 73 31.00 -2.37 -2.93
N THR A 74 31.63 -1.31 -2.41
CA THR A 74 31.01 0.01 -2.27
C THR A 74 30.67 0.61 -3.63
N LEU A 75 31.62 0.56 -4.57
CA LEU A 75 31.42 1.07 -5.94
C LEU A 75 30.38 0.26 -6.71
N SER A 76 30.42 -1.07 -6.64
CA SER A 76 29.45 -1.92 -7.34
C SER A 76 28.04 -1.72 -6.80
N GLY A 77 27.86 -1.67 -5.47
CA GLY A 77 26.58 -1.36 -4.84
C GLY A 77 26.04 0.02 -5.27
N SER A 78 26.90 1.03 -5.33
CA SER A 78 26.55 2.39 -5.75
C SER A 78 26.15 2.47 -7.24
N LEU A 79 26.89 1.79 -8.11
CA LEU A 79 26.58 1.75 -9.55
C LEU A 79 25.26 1.02 -9.83
N CYS A 80 24.95 -0.03 -9.06
CA CYS A 80 23.71 -0.78 -9.20
C CYS A 80 22.49 -0.07 -8.58
N SER A 81 22.68 0.76 -7.54
CA SER A 81 21.57 1.45 -6.85
C SER A 81 20.98 2.62 -7.66
N LEU A 82 21.82 3.39 -8.37
CA LEU A 82 21.39 4.53 -9.19
C LEU A 82 20.31 4.21 -10.23
N PRO A 83 20.46 3.19 -11.11
CA PRO A 83 19.41 2.86 -12.08
C PRO A 83 18.12 2.37 -11.40
N LEU A 84 18.23 1.65 -10.27
CA LEU A 84 17.07 1.18 -9.52
C LEU A 84 16.28 2.34 -8.91
N LEU A 85 16.99 3.30 -8.30
CA LEU A 85 16.38 4.52 -7.76
C LEU A 85 15.72 5.33 -8.88
N PHE A 86 16.37 5.48 -10.04
CA PHE A 86 15.77 6.14 -11.20
C PHE A 86 14.50 5.43 -11.69
N ILE A 87 14.49 4.09 -11.73
CA ILE A 87 13.30 3.30 -12.10
C ILE A 87 12.16 3.54 -11.11
N ILE A 88 12.41 3.47 -9.80
CA ILE A 88 11.40 3.72 -8.77
C ILE A 88 10.81 5.13 -8.91
N LEU A 89 11.68 6.15 -9.03
CA LEU A 89 11.24 7.53 -9.22
C LEU A 89 10.41 7.71 -10.50
N ARG A 90 10.76 7.00 -11.59
CA ARG A 90 10.00 7.03 -12.85
C ARG A 90 8.63 6.36 -12.74
N LEU A 91 8.55 5.23 -12.02
CA LEU A 91 7.29 4.49 -11.83
C LEU A 91 6.28 5.26 -10.99
N TYR A 92 6.76 6.04 -10.00
CA TYR A 92 5.93 6.81 -9.06
C TYR A 92 5.64 8.25 -9.47
N ARG A 93 6.02 8.67 -10.69
CA ARG A 93 5.69 10.02 -11.15
C ARG A 93 4.17 10.23 -11.16
N PRO A 94 3.68 11.37 -10.63
CA PRO A 94 2.26 11.67 -10.64
C PRO A 94 1.78 11.75 -12.10
N ARG A 95 0.75 10.98 -12.42
CA ARG A 95 0.11 11.05 -13.74
C ARG A 95 -0.84 12.24 -13.75
N LEU A 96 -0.60 13.16 -14.67
CA LEU A 96 -1.45 14.32 -14.90
C LEU A 96 -2.36 14.05 -16.10
N ILE A 97 -3.63 14.39 -15.97
CA ILE A 97 -4.62 14.27 -17.03
C ILE A 97 -5.02 15.68 -17.45
N HIS A 98 -4.91 15.94 -18.75
CA HIS A 98 -5.36 17.19 -19.33
C HIS A 98 -6.81 17.05 -19.77
N VAL A 99 -7.72 17.63 -19.00
CA VAL A 99 -9.15 17.63 -19.29
C VAL A 99 -9.49 18.86 -20.14
N LYS A 100 -10.20 18.62 -21.24
CA LYS A 100 -10.71 19.64 -22.16
C LYS A 100 -12.23 19.56 -22.15
N LEU A 101 -12.90 20.56 -21.60
CA LEU A 101 -14.35 20.61 -21.50
C LEU A 101 -14.88 21.71 -22.41
N ALA A 102 -15.62 21.31 -23.45
CA ALA A 102 -16.34 22.23 -24.30
C ALA A 102 -17.81 22.26 -23.85
N SER A 103 -18.25 23.37 -23.29
CA SER A 103 -19.64 23.58 -22.85
C SER A 103 -20.37 24.53 -23.80
N PRO A 104 -21.65 24.28 -24.14
CA PRO A 104 -22.45 25.23 -24.91
C PRO A 104 -22.48 26.61 -24.26
N SER A 105 -22.23 27.66 -25.04
CA SER A 105 -22.22 29.04 -24.54
C SER A 105 -22.56 29.99 -25.67
N GLU A 106 -23.51 30.91 -25.43
CA GLU A 106 -23.93 31.90 -26.43
C GLU A 106 -22.78 32.84 -26.86
N LYS A 107 -21.86 33.12 -25.93
CA LYS A 107 -20.63 33.91 -26.16
C LYS A 107 -19.45 33.06 -26.65
N GLY A 108 -19.67 31.77 -26.88
CA GLY A 108 -18.65 30.82 -27.32
C GLY A 108 -18.23 30.98 -28.78
N GLN A 109 -17.30 30.13 -29.19
CA GLN A 109 -16.79 30.04 -30.57
C GLN A 109 -17.05 28.64 -31.13
N TYR A 110 -17.05 28.52 -32.46
CA TYR A 110 -17.17 27.23 -33.14
C TYR A 110 -15.81 26.53 -33.30
N LEU A 111 -14.72 27.27 -33.23
CA LEU A 111 -13.36 26.77 -33.46
C LEU A 111 -12.50 27.07 -32.24
N HIS A 112 -11.87 26.03 -31.68
CA HIS A 112 -11.03 26.14 -30.50
C HIS A 112 -9.61 25.64 -30.79
N PRO A 113 -8.58 26.50 -30.77
CA PRO A 113 -7.20 26.08 -30.99
C PRO A 113 -6.69 25.18 -29.85
N LEU A 114 -5.96 24.13 -30.20
CA LEU A 114 -5.38 23.19 -29.24
C LEU A 114 -3.85 23.38 -29.11
N PRO A 115 -3.29 23.24 -27.89
CA PRO A 115 -1.84 23.41 -27.67
C PRO A 115 -0.99 22.31 -28.31
N SER A 116 -1.57 21.14 -28.57
CA SER A 116 -0.92 20.01 -29.24
C SER A 116 -0.83 20.16 -30.76
N GLY A 117 -1.30 21.30 -31.29
CA GLY A 117 -1.56 21.48 -32.72
C GLY A 117 -3.01 21.12 -33.09
N GLY A 118 -3.52 21.78 -34.13
CA GLY A 118 -4.88 21.63 -34.63
C GLY A 118 -5.94 22.44 -33.87
N SER A 119 -7.20 22.22 -34.20
CA SER A 119 -8.36 22.88 -33.59
C SER A 119 -9.52 21.92 -33.39
N LEU A 120 -10.25 22.09 -32.30
CA LEU A 120 -11.54 21.45 -32.08
C LEU A 120 -12.62 22.31 -32.72
N GLN A 121 -13.32 21.77 -33.71
CA GLN A 121 -14.50 22.40 -34.30
C GLN A 121 -15.76 21.77 -33.70
N THR A 122 -16.71 22.61 -33.26
CA THR A 122 -17.99 22.16 -32.71
C THR A 122 -19.14 22.66 -33.59
N ASP A 123 -20.23 21.91 -33.66
CA ASP A 123 -21.38 22.25 -34.50
C ASP A 123 -22.24 23.39 -33.92
N MET A 124 -21.98 23.75 -32.66
CA MET A 124 -22.60 24.87 -31.95
C MET A 124 -21.55 25.74 -31.28
N LYS A 125 -21.91 26.96 -30.89
CA LYS A 125 -21.02 27.84 -30.11
C LYS A 125 -20.73 27.21 -28.75
N THR A 126 -19.46 26.97 -28.47
CA THR A 126 -19.00 26.40 -27.20
C THR A 126 -17.91 27.26 -26.59
N GLU A 127 -17.73 27.17 -25.28
CA GLU A 127 -16.58 27.71 -24.56
C GLU A 127 -15.69 26.53 -24.16
N LEU A 128 -14.41 26.54 -24.58
CA LEU A 128 -13.45 25.50 -24.24
C LEU A 128 -12.65 25.88 -23.00
N LYS A 129 -12.88 25.16 -21.91
CA LYS A 129 -12.09 25.24 -20.68
C LYS A 129 -11.11 24.06 -20.59
N ARG A 130 -9.95 24.33 -20.02
CA ARG A 130 -8.85 23.37 -19.93
C ARG A 130 -8.34 23.28 -18.51
N TYR A 131 -8.23 22.06 -18.01
CA TYR A 131 -7.81 21.77 -16.65
C TYR A 131 -6.68 20.75 -16.67
N ILE A 132 -5.73 20.92 -15.75
CA ILE A 132 -4.82 19.84 -15.38
C ILE A 132 -5.30 19.30 -14.05
N ILE A 133 -5.55 18.00 -14.02
CA ILE A 133 -5.92 17.28 -12.81
C ILE A 133 -4.94 16.13 -12.60
N ARG A 134 -4.82 15.68 -11.35
CA ARG A 134 -4.07 14.45 -11.03
C ARG A 134 -4.96 13.23 -11.28
N ASP A 135 -4.37 12.12 -11.75
CA ASP A 135 -5.03 10.81 -11.83
C ASP A 135 -5.26 10.24 -10.42
N ASP A 136 -6.31 10.74 -9.77
CA ASP A 136 -6.78 10.31 -8.45
C ASP A 136 -7.83 9.20 -8.57
N SER A 137 -7.71 8.34 -9.59
CA SER A 137 -8.62 7.22 -9.78
C SER A 137 -8.75 6.35 -8.53
N VAL A 138 -9.96 5.86 -8.30
CA VAL A 138 -10.27 4.93 -7.21
C VAL A 138 -9.44 3.66 -7.37
N LEU A 139 -8.96 3.15 -6.24
CA LEU A 139 -8.25 1.88 -6.16
C LEU A 139 -9.14 0.74 -6.68
N ASP A 140 -8.73 0.14 -7.79
CA ASP A 140 -9.45 -0.93 -8.47
C ASP A 140 -8.67 -2.25 -8.33
N LEU A 141 -9.17 -3.14 -7.46
CA LEU A 141 -8.53 -4.42 -7.13
C LEU A 141 -9.26 -5.59 -7.83
N PRO A 142 -8.56 -6.68 -8.19
CA PRO A 142 -9.24 -7.89 -8.66
C PRO A 142 -10.21 -8.44 -7.60
N PRO A 143 -11.30 -9.11 -8.01
CA PRO A 143 -12.20 -9.76 -7.08
C PRO A 143 -11.45 -10.74 -6.18
N THR A 144 -11.65 -10.62 -4.87
CA THR A 144 -10.92 -11.38 -3.84
C THR A 144 -11.01 -12.90 -4.07
N ASN A 145 -12.16 -13.39 -4.51
CA ASN A 145 -12.37 -14.81 -4.80
C ASN A 145 -11.45 -15.31 -5.94
N GLN A 146 -11.20 -14.49 -6.97
CA GLN A 146 -10.30 -14.84 -8.06
C GLN A 146 -8.85 -14.91 -7.56
N LEU A 147 -8.44 -13.97 -6.70
CA LEU A 147 -7.10 -13.95 -6.12
C LEU A 147 -6.82 -15.21 -5.28
N TRP A 148 -7.76 -15.59 -4.40
CA TRP A 148 -7.64 -16.82 -3.61
C TRP A 148 -7.67 -18.08 -4.46
N PHE A 149 -8.49 -18.12 -5.52
CA PHE A 149 -8.52 -19.25 -6.44
C PHE A 149 -7.16 -19.46 -7.13
N VAL A 150 -6.54 -18.39 -7.62
CA VAL A 150 -5.20 -18.48 -8.23
C VAL A 150 -4.16 -18.91 -7.20
N PHE A 151 -4.20 -18.36 -5.98
CA PHE A 151 -3.30 -18.76 -4.90
C PHE A 151 -3.42 -20.25 -4.55
N ILE A 152 -4.64 -20.76 -4.36
CA ILE A 152 -4.89 -22.18 -4.08
C ILE A 152 -4.38 -23.06 -5.23
N SER A 153 -4.63 -22.65 -6.48
CA SER A 153 -4.15 -23.37 -7.67
C SER A 153 -2.62 -23.51 -7.70
N ILE A 154 -1.92 -22.47 -7.25
CA ILE A 154 -0.45 -22.44 -7.19
C ILE A 154 0.08 -23.35 -6.08
N VAL A 155 -0.53 -23.32 -4.90
CA VAL A 155 -0.19 -24.23 -3.80
C VAL A 155 -0.42 -25.69 -4.23
N LEU A 156 -1.56 -25.98 -4.86
CA LEU A 156 -1.84 -27.32 -5.39
C LEU A 156 -0.83 -27.75 -6.45
N THR A 157 -0.45 -26.84 -7.36
CA THR A 157 0.60 -27.11 -8.36
C THR A 157 1.92 -27.44 -7.67
N GLY A 158 2.32 -26.68 -6.65
CA GLY A 158 3.52 -26.93 -5.86
C GLY A 158 3.49 -28.29 -5.14
N ILE A 159 2.34 -28.69 -4.59
CA ILE A 159 2.14 -30.01 -3.98
C ILE A 159 2.30 -31.12 -5.02
N ILE A 160 1.66 -31.00 -6.19
CA ILE A 160 1.77 -31.98 -7.28
C ILE A 160 3.22 -32.14 -7.72
N VAL A 161 3.94 -31.04 -7.91
CA VAL A 161 5.36 -31.07 -8.29
C VAL A 161 6.20 -31.71 -7.18
N SER A 162 5.89 -31.46 -5.91
CA SER A 162 6.58 -32.10 -4.78
C SER A 162 6.37 -33.62 -4.78
N VAL A 163 5.15 -34.09 -5.03
CA VAL A 163 4.86 -35.54 -5.14
C VAL A 163 5.63 -36.18 -6.29
N LEU A 164 5.66 -35.52 -7.45
CA LEU A 164 6.41 -36.01 -8.62
C LEU A 164 7.91 -36.03 -8.37
N PHE A 165 8.42 -35.03 -7.66
CA PHE A 165 9.83 -34.86 -7.30
C PHE A 165 10.33 -35.97 -6.36
N PHE A 166 9.53 -36.38 -5.37
CA PHE A 166 9.91 -37.44 -4.43
C PHE A 166 9.56 -38.86 -4.88
N SER A 167 8.77 -39.01 -5.93
CA SER A 167 8.41 -40.33 -6.47
C SER A 167 9.51 -40.87 -7.38
N GLN A 168 10.08 -42.03 -7.02
CA GLN A 168 11.21 -42.66 -7.72
C GLN A 168 10.96 -42.88 -9.23
N SER A 169 9.71 -43.12 -9.64
CA SER A 169 9.35 -43.36 -11.04
C SER A 169 9.23 -42.08 -11.87
N THR A 170 9.04 -40.92 -11.24
CA THR A 170 8.75 -39.64 -11.89
C THR A 170 9.72 -38.53 -11.53
N GLU A 171 10.77 -38.83 -10.76
CA GLU A 171 11.72 -37.86 -10.21
C GLU A 171 12.26 -36.90 -11.28
N LEU A 172 12.78 -37.43 -12.40
CA LEU A 172 13.32 -36.62 -13.50
C LEU A 172 12.28 -35.62 -14.04
N PHE A 173 11.04 -36.06 -14.21
CA PHE A 173 9.96 -35.20 -14.67
C PHE A 173 9.61 -34.14 -13.62
N GLY A 174 9.59 -34.50 -12.33
CA GLY A 174 9.38 -33.58 -11.22
C GLY A 174 10.47 -32.49 -11.15
N VAL A 175 11.73 -32.87 -11.31
CA VAL A 175 12.87 -31.93 -11.34
C VAL A 175 12.76 -30.97 -12.52
N LEU A 176 12.54 -31.49 -13.74
CA LEU A 176 12.40 -30.65 -14.94
C LEU A 176 11.23 -29.68 -14.83
N LEU A 177 10.09 -30.17 -14.34
CA LEU A 177 8.91 -29.35 -14.11
C LEU A 177 9.20 -28.25 -13.09
N PHE A 178 9.86 -28.59 -11.96
CA PHE A 178 10.24 -27.62 -10.94
C PHE A 178 11.13 -26.50 -11.48
N VAL A 179 12.15 -26.84 -12.29
CA VAL A 179 13.05 -25.84 -12.89
C VAL A 179 12.28 -24.84 -13.75
N ILE A 180 11.27 -25.29 -14.51
CA ILE A 180 10.44 -24.42 -15.36
C ILE A 180 9.53 -23.52 -14.52
N ILE A 181 8.92 -24.07 -13.45
CA ILE A 181 7.90 -23.35 -12.68
C ILE A 181 8.45 -22.60 -11.47
N ALA A 182 9.71 -22.79 -11.07
CA ALA A 182 10.31 -22.21 -9.87
C ALA A 182 10.15 -20.68 -9.82
N ILE A 183 10.50 -19.97 -10.90
CA ILE A 183 10.39 -18.52 -10.98
C ILE A 183 8.92 -18.08 -10.95
N PRO A 184 8.00 -18.62 -11.78
CA PRO A 184 6.57 -18.32 -11.65
C PRO A 184 6.01 -18.59 -10.25
N LEU A 185 6.34 -19.73 -9.65
CA LEU A 185 5.88 -20.15 -8.32
C LEU A 185 6.32 -19.14 -7.26
N TRP A 186 7.59 -18.71 -7.31
CA TRP A 186 8.12 -17.67 -6.45
C TRP A 186 7.42 -16.33 -6.66
N LEU A 187 7.41 -15.82 -7.90
CA LEU A 187 6.88 -14.49 -8.23
C LEU A 187 5.41 -14.35 -7.86
N ILE A 188 4.62 -15.38 -8.15
CA ILE A 188 3.20 -15.35 -7.86
C ILE A 188 2.93 -15.63 -6.37
N GLY A 189 3.69 -16.55 -5.76
CA GLY A 189 3.58 -16.92 -4.36
C GLY A 189 3.86 -15.77 -3.38
N PHE A 190 4.83 -14.89 -3.67
CA PHE A 190 5.13 -13.75 -2.78
C PHE A 190 4.12 -12.60 -2.90
N SER A 191 3.50 -12.42 -4.08
CA SER A 191 2.78 -11.20 -4.45
C SER A 191 1.26 -11.33 -4.40
N LEU A 192 0.68 -12.45 -4.84
CA LEU A 192 -0.78 -12.61 -4.87
C LEU A 192 -1.44 -12.61 -3.50
N PRO A 193 -0.90 -13.28 -2.46
CA PRO A 193 -1.52 -13.25 -1.14
C PRO A 193 -1.62 -11.82 -0.58
N VAL A 194 -0.63 -10.98 -0.85
CA VAL A 194 -0.65 -9.57 -0.45
C VAL A 194 -1.83 -8.84 -1.10
N LEU A 195 -2.04 -9.03 -2.41
CA LEU A 195 -3.22 -8.47 -3.08
C LEU A 195 -4.53 -9.03 -2.54
N ALA A 196 -4.57 -10.33 -2.23
CA ALA A 196 -5.76 -10.98 -1.70
C ALA A 196 -6.16 -10.36 -0.35
N TRP A 197 -5.20 -10.21 0.57
CA TRP A 197 -5.42 -9.55 1.85
C TRP A 197 -5.76 -8.06 1.70
N TRP A 198 -5.13 -7.37 0.75
CA TRP A 198 -5.44 -5.97 0.46
C TRP A 198 -6.87 -5.79 -0.04
N GLY A 199 -7.32 -6.66 -0.95
CA GLY A 199 -8.68 -6.73 -1.47
C GLY A 199 -9.70 -7.03 -0.38
N THR A 200 -9.44 -8.06 0.44
CA THR A 200 -10.30 -8.41 1.59
C THR A 200 -10.46 -7.24 2.56
N SER A 201 -9.35 -6.59 2.96
CA SER A 201 -9.38 -5.48 3.92
C SER A 201 -10.12 -4.27 3.35
N THR A 202 -9.83 -3.90 2.10
CA THR A 202 -10.45 -2.75 1.44
C THR A 202 -11.96 -2.94 1.24
N GLN A 203 -12.38 -4.10 0.75
CA GLN A 203 -13.80 -4.44 0.60
C GLN A 203 -14.50 -4.50 1.96
N SER A 204 -13.81 -5.03 2.98
CA SER A 204 -14.35 -5.08 4.33
C SER A 204 -14.60 -3.67 4.88
N LEU A 205 -13.62 -2.78 4.82
CA LEU A 205 -13.71 -1.42 5.38
C LEU A 205 -14.66 -0.50 4.61
N GLY A 206 -14.85 -0.75 3.30
CA GLY A 206 -15.75 0.02 2.45
C GLY A 206 -15.31 1.48 2.23
N LEU A 207 -14.03 1.77 2.37
CA LEU A 207 -13.49 3.12 2.21
C LEU A 207 -13.00 3.37 0.77
N PRO A 208 -13.55 4.37 0.05
CA PRO A 208 -13.05 4.73 -1.26
C PRO A 208 -11.63 5.30 -1.12
N THR A 209 -10.67 4.57 -1.66
CA THR A 209 -9.25 4.89 -1.54
C THR A 209 -8.70 5.29 -2.90
N LYS A 210 -7.90 6.36 -2.95
CA LYS A 210 -7.22 6.74 -4.19
C LYS A 210 -6.09 5.74 -4.46
N ARG A 211 -5.98 5.28 -5.71
CA ARG A 211 -4.94 4.33 -6.12
C ARG A 211 -3.54 4.78 -5.72
N ARG A 212 -3.20 6.04 -5.99
CA ARG A 212 -1.90 6.64 -5.70
C ARG A 212 -1.56 6.62 -4.21
N ASP A 213 -2.52 6.98 -3.36
CA ASP A 213 -2.31 7.01 -1.92
C ASP A 213 -2.04 5.59 -1.41
N ALA A 214 -2.83 4.63 -1.87
CA ALA A 214 -2.68 3.22 -1.52
C ALA A 214 -1.33 2.63 -2.01
N GLU A 215 -0.90 2.94 -3.23
CA GLU A 215 0.43 2.56 -3.76
C GLU A 215 1.59 3.24 -3.00
N SER A 216 1.37 4.46 -2.46
CA SER A 216 2.36 5.19 -1.67
C SER A 216 2.51 4.61 -0.26
N TRP A 217 1.40 4.21 0.38
CA TRP A 217 1.42 3.51 1.67
C TRP A 217 2.14 2.16 1.55
N LEU A 218 1.87 1.43 0.46
CA LEU A 218 2.54 0.16 0.19
C LEU A 218 4.05 0.37 -0.01
N LEU A 219 4.46 1.40 -0.76
CA LEU A 219 5.88 1.74 -0.96
C LEU A 219 6.56 2.15 0.36
N ALA A 220 5.89 2.92 1.20
CA ALA A 220 6.43 3.30 2.51
C ALA A 220 6.65 2.09 3.40
N GLY A 221 5.76 1.09 3.33
CA GLY A 221 5.97 -0.23 3.93
C GLY A 221 7.25 -0.90 3.44
N MET A 222 7.45 -0.96 2.12
CA MET A 222 8.69 -1.51 1.53
C MET A 222 9.93 -0.73 1.98
N ALA A 223 9.85 0.61 1.99
CA ALA A 223 10.95 1.48 2.41
C ALA A 223 11.29 1.31 3.90
N SER A 224 10.30 1.09 4.76
CA SER A 224 10.51 0.84 6.19
C SER A 224 11.30 -0.45 6.48
N ALA A 225 11.33 -1.38 5.53
CA ALA A 225 12.17 -2.57 5.63
C ALA A 225 13.67 -2.23 5.60
N PHE A 226 14.09 -1.18 4.88
CA PHE A 226 15.52 -0.82 4.76
C PHE A 226 16.21 -0.58 6.11
N PRO A 227 15.76 0.39 6.94
CA PRO A 227 16.41 0.63 8.22
C PRO A 227 16.22 -0.57 9.17
N ALA A 228 15.11 -1.30 9.08
CA ALA A 228 14.89 -2.51 9.88
C ALA A 228 15.90 -3.62 9.55
N PHE A 229 16.15 -3.89 8.26
CA PHE A 229 17.14 -4.86 7.80
C PHE A 229 18.56 -4.47 8.20
N ILE A 230 18.93 -3.19 8.09
CA ILE A 230 20.25 -2.70 8.52
C ILE A 230 20.43 -2.94 10.02
N PHE A 231 19.45 -2.56 10.83
CA PHE A 231 19.51 -2.78 12.27
C PHE A 231 19.61 -4.28 12.61
N ASN A 232 18.74 -5.11 12.02
CA ASN A 232 18.69 -6.54 12.30
C ASN A 232 19.96 -7.29 11.84
N SER A 233 20.64 -6.79 10.81
CA SER A 233 21.84 -7.43 10.25
C SER A 233 23.15 -6.99 10.91
N PHE A 234 23.22 -5.75 11.41
CA PHE A 234 24.47 -5.18 11.94
C PHE A 234 24.37 -4.76 13.40
N ALA A 235 23.38 -3.94 13.75
CA ALA A 235 23.27 -3.39 15.10
C ALA A 235 22.87 -4.45 16.12
N ALA A 236 21.84 -5.25 15.82
CA ALA A 236 21.34 -6.27 16.74
C ALA A 236 22.39 -7.36 17.06
N PRO A 237 23.10 -7.97 16.08
CA PRO A 237 24.16 -8.92 16.38
C PRO A 237 25.31 -8.33 17.19
N ALA A 238 25.62 -7.03 17.01
CA ALA A 238 26.68 -6.37 17.77
C ALA A 238 26.32 -6.09 19.24
N ILE A 239 25.02 -5.99 19.56
CA ILE A 239 24.52 -5.74 20.93
C ILE A 239 24.34 -7.06 21.70
N ILE A 240 24.07 -8.17 20.99
CA ILE A 240 23.86 -9.48 21.62
C ILE A 240 25.17 -9.99 22.24
N PRO A 241 25.16 -10.43 23.53
CA PRO A 241 26.37 -10.93 24.16
C PRO A 241 26.96 -12.13 23.43
N SER A 242 28.26 -12.09 23.12
CA SER A 242 28.98 -13.18 22.46
C SER A 242 29.05 -14.46 23.29
N SER A 243 28.75 -14.39 24.59
CA SER A 243 28.65 -15.54 25.49
C SER A 243 27.35 -16.32 25.33
N PHE A 244 26.36 -15.81 24.57
CA PHE A 244 25.11 -16.53 24.36
C PHE A 244 25.33 -17.76 23.48
N PRO A 245 24.70 -18.91 23.81
CA PRO A 245 24.68 -20.04 22.89
C PRO A 245 23.92 -19.67 21.61
N LEU A 246 24.27 -20.32 20.49
CA LEU A 246 23.70 -19.99 19.16
C LEU A 246 22.17 -19.91 19.16
N TRP A 247 21.49 -20.88 19.78
CA TRP A 247 20.02 -20.88 19.86
C TRP A 247 19.44 -19.65 20.58
N ALA A 248 20.14 -19.14 21.60
CA ALA A 248 19.69 -17.97 22.35
C ALA A 248 19.97 -16.68 21.57
N SER A 249 21.09 -16.63 20.83
CA SER A 249 21.39 -15.55 19.89
C SER A 249 20.34 -15.49 18.78
N ASP A 250 20.03 -16.62 18.14
CA ASP A 250 19.02 -16.72 17.09
C ASP A 250 17.64 -16.30 17.59
N LEU A 251 17.23 -16.80 18.77
CA LEU A 251 15.97 -16.42 19.39
C LEU A 251 15.92 -14.92 19.71
N CYS A 252 16.99 -14.33 20.21
CA CYS A 252 17.06 -12.89 20.50
C CYS A 252 16.96 -12.04 19.21
N LEU A 253 17.62 -12.45 18.14
CA LEU A 253 17.52 -11.79 16.83
C LEU A 253 16.10 -11.87 16.27
N LEU A 254 15.53 -13.08 16.23
CA LEU A 254 14.24 -13.36 15.60
C LEU A 254 13.05 -12.86 16.42
N ALA A 255 13.07 -13.00 17.74
CA ALA A 255 11.92 -12.77 18.60
C ALA A 255 11.95 -11.44 19.37
N ILE A 256 13.10 -10.78 19.46
CA ILE A 256 13.22 -9.50 20.20
C ILE A 256 13.63 -8.40 19.25
N SER A 257 14.81 -8.54 18.65
CA SER A 257 15.44 -7.47 17.87
C SER A 257 14.63 -7.13 16.61
N ALA A 258 14.27 -8.15 15.82
CA ALA A 258 13.51 -7.95 14.59
C ALA A 258 12.12 -7.35 14.85
N PRO A 259 11.24 -7.94 15.69
CA PRO A 259 9.93 -7.35 15.98
C PRO A 259 10.00 -5.93 16.54
N PHE A 260 10.92 -5.66 17.46
CA PHE A 260 11.08 -4.33 18.04
C PHE A 260 11.38 -3.28 16.96
N CYS A 261 12.39 -3.55 16.15
CA CYS A 261 12.86 -2.62 15.13
C CYS A 261 11.84 -2.45 13.99
N GLU A 262 11.31 -3.56 13.49
CA GLU A 262 10.38 -3.58 12.37
C GLU A 262 9.08 -2.85 12.67
N GLU A 263 8.46 -3.10 13.84
CA GLU A 263 7.20 -2.44 14.18
C GLU A 263 7.37 -0.94 14.46
N ILE A 264 8.55 -0.51 14.95
CA ILE A 264 8.89 0.92 15.09
C ILE A 264 9.00 1.57 13.71
N PHE A 265 9.79 1.00 12.79
CA PHE A 265 9.96 1.60 11.46
C PHE A 265 8.68 1.56 10.61
N LYS A 266 7.86 0.51 10.73
CA LYS A 266 6.51 0.49 10.14
C LYS A 266 5.63 1.57 10.75
N GLY A 267 5.67 1.75 12.07
CA GLY A 267 4.95 2.83 12.76
C GLY A 267 5.36 4.22 12.27
N ILE A 268 6.66 4.46 12.08
CA ILE A 268 7.20 5.70 11.48
C ILE A 268 6.69 5.86 10.04
N ALA A 269 6.68 4.79 9.25
CA ALA A 269 6.16 4.84 7.88
C ALA A 269 4.67 5.18 7.83
N VAL A 270 3.86 4.73 8.78
CA VAL A 270 2.47 5.18 8.92
C VAL A 270 2.41 6.66 9.32
N ALA A 271 3.27 7.08 10.25
CA ALA A 271 3.30 8.46 10.74
C ALA A 271 3.59 9.49 9.64
N LEU A 272 4.36 9.13 8.60
CA LEU A 272 4.58 9.98 7.41
C LEU A 272 3.27 10.40 6.72
N PHE A 273 2.20 9.64 6.89
CA PHE A 273 0.89 9.91 6.29
C PHE A 273 -0.11 10.54 7.26
N LEU A 274 0.30 10.90 8.48
CA LEU A 274 -0.55 11.59 9.46
C LEU A 274 -1.37 12.75 8.86
N PRO A 275 -0.82 13.65 8.02
CA PRO A 275 -1.58 14.76 7.45
C PRO A 275 -2.74 14.33 6.53
N SER A 276 -2.70 13.10 6.02
CA SER A 276 -3.74 12.53 5.15
C SER A 276 -4.75 11.64 5.88
N ILE A 277 -4.45 11.25 7.12
CA ILE A 277 -5.30 10.35 7.91
C ILE A 277 -6.51 11.12 8.42
N LYS A 278 -7.72 10.63 8.12
CA LYS A 278 -8.97 11.31 8.50
C LYS A 278 -9.56 10.86 9.84
N GLY A 279 -9.02 9.77 10.40
CA GLY A 279 -9.53 9.16 11.63
C GLY A 279 -9.06 7.72 11.81
N PRO A 280 -9.51 7.01 12.86
CA PRO A 280 -9.02 5.69 13.25
C PRO A 280 -9.23 4.61 12.18
N LYS A 281 -10.38 4.61 11.50
CA LYS A 281 -10.67 3.64 10.43
C LYS A 281 -9.76 3.84 9.20
N HIS A 282 -9.51 5.09 8.82
CA HIS A 282 -8.55 5.40 7.76
C HIS A 282 -7.13 5.09 8.19
N GLY A 283 -6.77 5.40 9.45
CA GLY A 283 -5.48 5.04 10.04
C GLY A 283 -5.23 3.53 10.07
N PHE A 284 -6.25 2.72 10.39
CA PHE A 284 -6.20 1.26 10.26
C PHE A 284 -5.88 0.85 8.83
N GLN A 285 -6.55 1.44 7.83
CA GLN A 285 -6.31 1.12 6.42
C GLN A 285 -4.88 1.46 5.98
N VAL A 286 -4.39 2.66 6.33
CA VAL A 286 -3.01 3.08 6.05
C VAL A 286 -2.02 2.11 6.70
N GLY A 287 -2.19 1.82 7.99
CA GLY A 287 -1.33 0.88 8.72
C GLY A 287 -1.37 -0.53 8.12
N PHE A 288 -2.54 -1.04 7.77
CA PHE A 288 -2.69 -2.33 7.12
C PHE A 288 -1.92 -2.39 5.80
N THR A 289 -2.06 -1.36 4.95
CA THR A 289 -1.34 -1.30 3.67
C THR A 289 0.17 -1.12 3.83
N VAL A 290 0.64 -0.34 4.82
CA VAL A 290 2.07 -0.24 5.16
C VAL A 290 2.62 -1.60 5.59
N GLY A 291 1.91 -2.33 6.46
CA GLY A 291 2.32 -3.66 6.90
C GLY A 291 2.37 -4.68 5.74
N LEU A 292 1.43 -4.61 4.80
CA LEU A 292 1.47 -5.40 3.55
C LEU A 292 2.69 -5.05 2.68
N GLY A 293 3.07 -3.78 2.61
CA GLY A 293 4.24 -3.31 1.89
C GLY A 293 5.54 -3.87 2.44
N PHE A 294 5.68 -3.89 3.76
CA PHE A 294 6.82 -4.53 4.43
C PHE A 294 6.84 -6.04 4.13
N ALA A 295 5.69 -6.70 4.28
CA ALA A 295 5.57 -8.13 4.02
C ALA A 295 5.95 -8.51 2.58
N LEU A 296 5.75 -7.63 1.58
CA LEU A 296 6.19 -7.89 0.20
C LEU A 296 7.71 -8.08 0.10
N ILE A 297 8.50 -7.21 0.71
CA ILE A 297 9.97 -7.30 0.69
C ILE A 297 10.43 -8.56 1.42
N GLU A 298 9.85 -8.80 2.60
CA GLU A 298 10.23 -9.93 3.44
C GLU A 298 9.86 -11.27 2.78
N ASN A 299 8.65 -11.38 2.21
CA ASN A 299 8.21 -12.58 1.50
C ASN A 299 9.05 -12.86 0.26
N PHE A 300 9.45 -11.81 -0.47
CA PHE A 300 10.30 -11.97 -1.64
C PHE A 300 11.60 -12.70 -1.27
N GLN A 301 12.21 -12.33 -0.14
CA GLN A 301 13.39 -12.99 0.40
C GLN A 301 13.10 -14.41 0.91
N TYR A 302 12.16 -14.60 1.84
CA TYR A 302 11.93 -15.91 2.46
C TYR A 302 11.46 -16.96 1.45
N ILE A 303 10.54 -16.61 0.55
CA ILE A 303 10.08 -17.53 -0.49
C ILE A 303 11.21 -17.75 -1.52
N GLY A 304 12.02 -16.73 -1.81
CA GLY A 304 13.19 -16.87 -2.68
C GLY A 304 14.20 -17.88 -2.12
N ILE A 305 14.56 -17.77 -0.85
CA ILE A 305 15.48 -18.72 -0.18
C ILE A 305 14.90 -20.14 -0.17
N SER A 306 13.58 -20.27 0.02
CA SER A 306 12.91 -21.58 0.05
C SER A 306 12.97 -22.36 -1.26
N LEU A 307 13.33 -21.72 -2.39
CA LEU A 307 13.63 -22.42 -3.65
C LEU A 307 14.77 -23.43 -3.50
N MET A 308 15.75 -23.14 -2.64
CA MET A 308 16.86 -24.07 -2.34
C MET A 308 16.39 -25.32 -1.59
N GLY A 309 15.23 -25.25 -0.92
CA GLY A 309 14.58 -26.39 -0.27
C GLY A 309 13.75 -27.26 -1.23
N GLY A 310 13.82 -27.02 -2.54
CA GLY A 310 13.06 -27.74 -3.56
C GLY A 310 11.56 -27.41 -3.57
N PRO A 311 10.75 -28.14 -4.36
CA PRO A 311 9.33 -27.83 -4.54
C PRO A 311 8.52 -27.87 -3.25
N LEU A 312 8.86 -28.77 -2.32
CA LEU A 312 8.16 -28.87 -1.02
C LEU A 312 8.46 -27.66 -0.14
N GLY A 313 9.74 -27.27 -0.03
CA GLY A 313 10.18 -26.15 0.78
C GLY A 313 9.50 -24.84 0.36
N ILE A 314 9.51 -24.54 -0.94
CA ILE A 314 8.80 -23.35 -1.45
C ILE A 314 7.30 -23.42 -1.26
N THR A 315 6.67 -24.57 -1.50
CA THR A 315 5.21 -24.70 -1.37
C THR A 315 4.74 -24.49 0.07
N ILE A 316 5.42 -25.09 1.03
CA ILE A 316 5.13 -24.90 2.46
C ILE A 316 5.36 -23.44 2.87
N THR A 317 6.45 -22.83 2.41
CA THR A 317 6.77 -21.43 2.72
C THR A 317 5.73 -20.48 2.13
N ILE A 318 5.31 -20.67 0.88
CA ILE A 318 4.23 -19.90 0.24
C ILE A 318 2.93 -20.02 1.05
N LEU A 319 2.58 -21.22 1.50
CA LEU A 319 1.35 -21.44 2.27
C LEU A 319 1.39 -20.73 3.63
N ILE A 320 2.45 -20.98 4.42
CA ILE A 320 2.60 -20.43 5.77
C ILE A 320 2.68 -18.90 5.72
N ARG A 321 3.47 -18.34 4.82
CA ARG A 321 3.62 -16.88 4.70
C ARG A 321 2.37 -16.25 4.09
N GLY A 322 1.82 -16.86 3.04
CA GLY A 322 0.62 -16.42 2.34
C GLY A 322 -0.60 -16.23 3.24
N ILE A 323 -0.84 -17.19 4.13
CA ILE A 323 -2.04 -17.21 5.00
C ILE A 323 -1.74 -16.70 6.42
N GLY A 324 -0.50 -16.81 6.90
CA GLY A 324 -0.11 -16.49 8.28
C GLY A 324 0.64 -15.18 8.44
N SER A 325 1.90 -15.15 8.02
CA SER A 325 2.80 -14.02 8.31
C SER A 325 2.35 -12.71 7.63
N ILE A 326 1.84 -12.75 6.39
CA ILE A 326 1.35 -11.55 5.69
C ILE A 326 0.24 -10.82 6.44
N PRO A 327 -0.89 -11.47 6.80
CA PRO A 327 -1.91 -10.80 7.60
C PRO A 327 -1.37 -10.43 8.98
N GLY A 328 -0.41 -11.15 9.54
CA GLY A 328 0.30 -10.77 10.76
C GLY A 328 0.91 -9.36 10.68
N HIS A 329 1.80 -9.12 9.71
CA HIS A 329 2.42 -7.80 9.54
C HIS A 329 1.38 -6.70 9.29
N ALA A 330 0.37 -7.00 8.47
CA ALA A 330 -0.69 -6.05 8.15
C ALA A 330 -1.49 -5.68 9.42
N VAL A 331 -1.86 -6.66 10.24
CA VAL A 331 -2.65 -6.46 11.46
C VAL A 331 -1.87 -5.70 12.53
N TRP A 332 -0.62 -6.10 12.81
CA TRP A 332 0.19 -5.43 13.83
C TRP A 332 0.46 -3.97 13.47
N THR A 333 0.75 -3.69 12.20
CA THR A 333 0.92 -2.31 11.72
C THR A 333 -0.42 -1.53 11.73
N ALA A 334 -1.54 -2.18 11.42
CA ALA A 334 -2.86 -1.56 11.45
C ALA A 334 -3.31 -1.15 12.86
N VAL A 335 -2.89 -1.89 13.90
CA VAL A 335 -3.10 -1.51 15.31
C VAL A 335 -2.42 -0.16 15.60
N THR A 336 -1.14 -0.02 15.25
CA THR A 336 -0.40 1.25 15.36
C THR A 336 -1.04 2.36 14.53
N GLY A 337 -1.43 2.08 13.29
CA GLY A 337 -2.11 3.04 12.43
C GLY A 337 -3.46 3.51 12.95
N THR A 338 -4.20 2.65 13.66
CA THR A 338 -5.46 3.04 14.29
C THR A 338 -5.23 4.02 15.44
N ALA A 339 -4.23 3.77 16.29
CA ALA A 339 -3.86 4.68 17.38
C ALA A 339 -3.43 6.06 16.85
N LEU A 340 -2.63 6.10 15.77
CA LEU A 340 -2.31 7.34 15.06
C LEU A 340 -3.55 8.03 14.50
N GLY A 341 -4.51 7.27 13.97
CA GLY A 341 -5.77 7.81 13.51
C GLY A 341 -6.67 8.39 14.62
N TRP A 342 -6.55 7.89 15.86
CA TRP A 342 -7.18 8.50 17.02
C TRP A 342 -6.51 9.82 17.41
N LEU A 343 -5.18 9.90 17.36
CA LEU A 343 -4.44 11.13 17.61
C LEU A 343 -4.85 12.25 16.64
N VAL A 344 -5.08 11.94 15.37
CA VAL A 344 -5.51 12.94 14.36
C VAL A 344 -6.94 13.45 14.58
N LYS A 345 -7.77 12.76 15.38
CA LYS A 345 -9.09 13.29 15.76
C LYS A 345 -8.99 14.44 16.75
N GLU A 346 -7.87 14.60 17.46
CA GLU A 346 -7.65 15.73 18.36
C GLU A 346 -7.47 17.01 17.54
N THR A 347 -8.40 17.97 17.70
CA THR A 347 -8.48 19.21 16.91
C THR A 347 -7.20 20.03 16.97
N ASP A 348 -6.61 20.15 18.16
CA ASP A 348 -5.38 20.92 18.38
C ASP A 348 -4.18 20.26 17.69
N PHE A 349 -4.07 18.94 17.80
CA PHE A 349 -3.01 18.18 17.15
C PHE A 349 -3.15 18.27 15.62
N LYS A 350 -4.35 18.04 15.09
CA LYS A 350 -4.63 18.13 13.66
C LYS A 350 -4.31 19.51 13.11
N THR A 351 -4.68 20.57 13.82
CA THR A 351 -4.41 21.94 13.40
C THR A 351 -2.91 22.24 13.38
N LYS A 352 -2.17 21.83 14.42
CA LYS A 352 -0.70 21.93 14.45
C LYS A 352 -0.06 21.18 13.29
N LEU A 353 -0.50 19.95 13.06
CA LEU A 353 0.01 19.11 11.98
C LEU A 353 -0.23 19.73 10.60
N GLU A 354 -1.46 20.19 10.32
CA GLU A 354 -1.80 20.86 9.06
C GLU A 354 -1.01 22.17 8.88
N TRP A 355 -0.80 22.92 9.96
CA TRP A 355 0.01 24.14 9.93
C TRP A 355 1.48 23.84 9.60
N TYR A 356 2.11 22.89 10.30
CA TYR A 356 3.50 22.47 10.00
C TYR A 356 3.66 21.96 8.58
N ALA A 357 2.73 21.11 8.11
CA ALA A 357 2.78 20.56 6.77
C ALA A 357 2.69 21.64 5.69
N LYS A 358 1.86 22.66 5.89
CA LYS A 358 1.75 23.77 4.95
C LYS A 358 2.93 24.74 5.03
N SER A 359 3.38 25.10 6.22
CA SER A 359 4.57 25.95 6.42
C SER A 359 5.78 25.33 5.72
N TRP A 360 6.03 24.04 5.94
CA TRP A 360 7.16 23.36 5.32
C TRP A 360 7.05 23.28 3.79
N SER A 361 5.81 23.19 3.27
CA SER A 361 5.58 23.25 1.82
C SER A 361 5.87 24.64 1.26
N GLN A 362 5.59 25.73 2.00
CA GLN A 362 5.91 27.09 1.59
C GLN A 362 7.42 27.32 1.62
N ASP A 363 8.07 26.94 2.73
CA ASP A 363 9.53 27.05 2.89
C ASP A 363 10.29 26.31 1.76
N ALA A 364 9.75 25.17 1.30
CA ALA A 364 10.32 24.42 0.20
C ALA A 364 10.19 25.15 -1.16
N VAL A 365 9.08 25.85 -1.40
CA VAL A 365 8.88 26.69 -2.59
C VAL A 365 9.86 27.85 -2.55
N ASP A 366 9.90 28.59 -1.44
CA ASP A 366 10.79 29.73 -1.22
C ASP A 366 12.26 29.35 -1.43
N PHE A 367 12.66 28.17 -0.92
CA PHE A 367 14.00 27.65 -1.13
C PHE A 367 14.31 27.37 -2.59
N ILE A 368 13.39 26.72 -3.33
CA ILE A 368 13.61 26.36 -4.74
C ILE A 368 13.66 27.61 -5.62
N GLU A 369 12.79 28.58 -5.37
CA GLU A 369 12.78 29.85 -6.10
C GLU A 369 13.97 30.73 -5.73
N GLY A 370 14.41 30.70 -4.48
CA GLY A 370 15.68 31.31 -4.06
C GLY A 370 16.91 30.74 -4.78
N VAL A 371 16.81 29.52 -5.33
CA VAL A 371 17.85 28.88 -6.16
C VAL A 371 17.69 29.24 -7.66
N GLY A 372 16.66 30.00 -8.04
CA GLY A 372 16.43 30.53 -9.38
C GLY A 372 15.56 29.64 -10.28
N ILE A 373 14.74 28.76 -9.68
CA ILE A 373 13.80 27.90 -10.40
C ILE A 373 12.38 28.35 -10.04
N ASP A 374 11.65 28.92 -11.01
CA ASP A 374 10.21 29.20 -10.91
C ASP A 374 9.45 27.87 -10.72
N PHE A 375 9.08 27.58 -9.47
CA PHE A 375 8.54 26.28 -9.08
C PHE A 375 7.02 26.28 -9.07
N ASP A 376 6.40 27.36 -8.61
CA ASP A 376 4.96 27.47 -8.54
C ASP A 376 4.32 27.92 -9.88
N GLY A 377 5.14 28.42 -10.82
CA GLY A 377 4.78 28.68 -12.21
C GLY A 377 4.07 30.01 -12.42
N ASP A 378 4.24 30.97 -11.51
CA ASP A 378 3.65 32.30 -11.61
C ASP A 378 4.45 33.27 -12.50
N GLY A 379 5.71 32.92 -12.79
CA GLY A 379 6.61 33.66 -13.67
C GLY A 379 7.54 34.63 -12.94
N ASP A 380 7.67 34.54 -11.61
CA ASP A 380 8.71 35.21 -10.85
C ASP A 380 9.47 34.28 -9.88
N LEU A 381 10.15 34.86 -8.88
CA LEU A 381 11.01 34.15 -7.91
C LEU A 381 10.82 34.75 -6.49
N SER A 382 9.62 35.28 -6.21
CA SER A 382 9.29 35.96 -4.95
C SER A 382 9.24 35.02 -3.75
N GLY A 383 9.17 33.71 -3.99
CA GLY A 383 8.70 32.74 -3.02
C GLY A 383 7.19 32.53 -3.15
N TYR A 384 6.60 31.88 -2.16
CA TYR A 384 5.19 31.51 -2.18
C TYR A 384 4.25 32.72 -2.12
N ASP A 385 3.56 32.99 -3.22
CA ASP A 385 2.64 34.13 -3.39
C ASP A 385 1.18 33.87 -2.92
N GLY A 386 0.94 32.73 -2.27
CA GLY A 386 -0.40 32.38 -1.78
C GLY A 386 -0.80 33.11 -0.50
N SER A 387 -2.09 32.99 -0.13
CA SER A 387 -2.62 33.62 1.09
C SER A 387 -1.88 33.14 2.35
N ASP A 388 -1.46 34.08 3.20
CA ASP A 388 -0.85 33.81 4.50
C ASP A 388 -1.67 32.82 5.33
N ILE A 389 -0.98 31.81 5.86
CA ILE A 389 -1.60 30.71 6.57
C ILE A 389 -1.63 31.04 8.05
N SER A 390 -2.72 31.66 8.51
CA SER A 390 -2.92 31.87 9.94
C SER A 390 -3.32 30.55 10.62
N PHE A 391 -2.69 30.21 11.73
CA PHE A 391 -3.06 29.04 12.54
C PHE A 391 -4.54 29.09 12.97
N ASN A 392 -5.03 30.28 13.33
CA ASN A 392 -6.40 30.49 13.79
C ASN A 392 -7.44 30.22 12.69
N SER A 393 -7.16 30.58 11.42
CA SER A 393 -8.08 30.28 10.32
C SER A 393 -8.18 28.79 10.01
N ILE A 394 -7.10 28.02 10.21
CA ILE A 394 -7.14 26.55 10.12
C ILE A 394 -7.94 25.96 11.28
N LEU A 395 -7.75 26.47 12.50
CA LEU A 395 -8.46 26.02 13.69
C LEU A 395 -9.97 26.22 13.56
N GLU A 396 -10.40 27.41 13.13
CA GLU A 396 -11.81 27.73 12.88
C GLU A 396 -12.41 26.81 11.81
N LYS A 397 -11.68 26.57 10.71
CA LYS A 397 -12.09 25.64 9.65
C LYS A 397 -12.24 24.21 10.16
N ASN A 398 -11.27 23.70 10.91
CA ASN A 398 -11.31 22.34 11.46
C ASN A 398 -12.39 22.15 12.52
N SER A 399 -12.84 23.23 13.17
CA SER A 399 -13.90 23.22 14.17
C SER A 399 -15.31 23.25 13.55
N SER A 400 -15.45 23.68 12.29
CA SER A 400 -16.75 23.99 11.67
C SER A 400 -17.17 23.03 10.55
N ASP A 401 -16.24 22.31 9.91
CA ASP A 401 -16.56 21.45 8.76
C ASP A 401 -16.74 19.96 9.13
N PRO A 402 -17.92 19.36 8.85
CA PRO A 402 -18.00 17.91 8.69
C PRO A 402 -17.22 17.52 7.43
N VAL A 403 -16.33 16.52 7.56
CA VAL A 403 -15.48 16.02 6.48
C VAL A 403 -16.33 15.50 5.31
N LYS A 404 -16.58 16.35 4.30
CA LYS A 404 -17.25 15.92 3.06
C LYS A 404 -16.29 15.11 2.20
N THR A 405 -16.50 13.80 2.14
CA THR A 405 -15.79 12.89 1.23
C THR A 405 -16.48 12.85 -0.13
N ASN A 406 -16.30 13.88 -0.96
CA ASN A 406 -16.64 13.77 -2.38
C ASN A 406 -15.40 13.38 -3.17
N SER A 407 -15.36 12.15 -3.68
CA SER A 407 -14.37 11.73 -4.66
C SER A 407 -14.86 12.11 -6.07
N PRO A 408 -14.14 12.94 -6.84
CA PRO A 408 -14.53 13.29 -8.21
C PRO A 408 -14.42 12.11 -9.19
N TRP A 409 -13.91 10.96 -8.76
CA TRP A 409 -13.65 9.79 -9.61
C TRP A 409 -14.70 8.69 -9.43
N LEU A 410 -15.17 8.15 -10.55
CA LEU A 410 -16.14 7.04 -10.63
C LEU A 410 -15.54 5.87 -11.43
N LEU A 411 -15.97 4.64 -11.13
CA LEU A 411 -15.59 3.44 -11.88
C LEU A 411 -16.74 3.00 -12.80
N LEU A 412 -16.39 2.63 -14.03
CA LEU A 412 -17.29 2.06 -15.02
C LEU A 412 -16.94 0.59 -15.26
N ASP A 413 -17.95 -0.25 -15.38
CA ASP A 413 -17.78 -1.62 -15.86
C ASP A 413 -17.53 -1.66 -17.38
N SER A 414 -17.30 -2.86 -17.91
CA SER A 414 -17.08 -3.07 -19.36
C SER A 414 -18.30 -2.71 -20.22
N SER A 415 -19.48 -2.53 -19.61
CA SER A 415 -20.72 -2.10 -20.28
C SER A 415 -20.97 -0.58 -20.16
N GLY A 416 -20.08 0.15 -19.47
CA GLY A 416 -20.21 1.59 -19.25
C GLY A 416 -21.12 1.98 -18.09
N LYS A 417 -21.54 1.04 -17.25
CA LYS A 417 -22.36 1.30 -16.06
C LYS A 417 -21.48 1.66 -14.87
N ILE A 418 -21.88 2.68 -14.13
CA ILE A 418 -21.22 3.06 -12.87
C ILE A 418 -21.48 1.93 -11.86
N PHE A 419 -20.42 1.42 -11.25
CA PHE A 419 -20.52 0.49 -10.13
C PHE A 419 -19.62 0.95 -8.98
N ASN A 420 -20.06 0.66 -7.76
CA ASN A 420 -19.26 0.90 -6.58
C ASN A 420 -18.63 -0.42 -6.15
N GLN A 421 -17.31 -0.55 -6.29
CA GLN A 421 -16.60 -1.76 -5.85
C GLN A 421 -16.73 -1.99 -4.33
N PHE A 422 -17.08 -0.94 -3.57
CA PHE A 422 -17.21 -0.97 -2.12
C PHE A 422 -18.67 -1.15 -1.65
N GLU A 423 -19.64 -1.28 -2.56
CA GLU A 423 -20.99 -1.72 -2.19
C GLU A 423 -20.93 -3.19 -1.77
N ILE A 424 -21.18 -3.45 -0.49
CA ILE A 424 -21.44 -4.79 0.00
C ILE A 424 -22.69 -5.26 -0.75
N LYS A 425 -22.54 -6.22 -1.67
CA LYS A 425 -23.68 -7.04 -2.08
C LYS A 425 -24.15 -7.73 -0.81
N ASP A 426 -25.26 -7.27 -0.23
CA ASP A 426 -25.98 -8.05 0.76
C ASP A 426 -26.07 -9.47 0.22
N PHE A 427 -25.52 -10.43 0.96
CA PHE A 427 -25.78 -11.84 0.68
C PHE A 427 -27.30 -11.98 0.56
N PRO A 428 -27.84 -12.67 -0.47
CA PRO A 428 -29.27 -12.83 -0.58
C PRO A 428 -29.75 -13.42 0.74
N LYS A 429 -30.65 -12.66 1.41
CA LYS A 429 -31.41 -13.14 2.55
C LYS A 429 -31.83 -14.57 2.23
N SER A 430 -31.42 -15.48 3.11
CA SER A 430 -31.87 -16.85 3.17
C SER A 430 -33.31 -16.95 2.67
N ILE A 431 -33.52 -17.85 1.72
CA ILE A 431 -34.81 -18.30 1.22
C ILE A 431 -35.84 -18.25 2.36
N ASN A 432 -36.85 -17.39 2.21
CA ASN A 432 -38.02 -17.37 3.07
C ASN A 432 -38.68 -18.75 2.99
N LEU A 433 -38.41 -19.61 3.97
CA LEU A 433 -39.30 -20.70 4.32
C LEU A 433 -40.18 -20.20 5.46
N SER A 434 -41.41 -19.87 5.10
CA SER A 434 -42.46 -19.40 5.99
C SER A 434 -42.89 -20.47 6.99
N ASN A 435 -43.11 -20.00 8.23
CA ASN A 435 -43.94 -20.53 9.32
C ASN A 435 -43.40 -21.74 10.12
N ASP A 436 -43.02 -21.51 11.38
CA ASP A 436 -44.01 -21.56 12.47
C ASP A 436 -43.49 -20.87 13.73
N GLY A 437 -44.42 -20.31 14.52
CA GLY A 437 -44.14 -19.36 15.58
C GLY A 437 -43.48 -19.94 16.83
N LEU A 438 -42.57 -19.15 17.42
CA LEU A 438 -42.43 -19.08 18.88
C LEU A 438 -41.66 -17.80 19.29
N SER A 439 -42.32 -17.02 20.15
CA SER A 439 -41.79 -16.06 21.13
C SER A 439 -40.48 -15.32 20.84
N THR A 440 -40.65 -14.01 20.68
CA THR A 440 -39.74 -12.92 21.02
C THR A 440 -38.75 -13.22 22.16
N THR A 441 -37.49 -13.40 21.80
CA THR A 441 -36.35 -12.90 22.55
C THR A 441 -35.43 -12.21 21.56
N SER A 442 -35.60 -10.90 21.43
CA SER A 442 -34.60 -10.02 20.81
C SER A 442 -33.37 -10.01 21.71
N SER A 443 -32.50 -11.01 21.57
CA SER A 443 -31.12 -10.90 22.03
C SER A 443 -30.45 -9.89 21.11
N SER A 444 -30.32 -8.65 21.59
CA SER A 444 -29.37 -7.69 21.04
C SER A 444 -27.98 -8.31 21.16
N LEU A 445 -27.55 -9.04 20.13
CA LEU A 445 -26.18 -9.48 19.97
C LEU A 445 -25.33 -8.21 19.88
N LEU A 446 -24.71 -7.85 21.01
CA LEU A 446 -23.66 -6.85 21.09
C LEU A 446 -22.72 -7.07 19.90
N PRO A 447 -22.40 -6.03 19.10
CA PRO A 447 -21.56 -6.22 17.93
C PRO A 447 -20.14 -6.53 18.43
N SER A 448 -19.75 -7.80 18.32
CA SER A 448 -18.53 -8.35 18.92
C SER A 448 -17.32 -8.15 18.01
N GLY A 449 -16.56 -7.08 18.26
CA GLY A 449 -15.26 -6.80 17.65
C GLY A 449 -14.23 -6.36 18.69
N ILE A 450 -12.96 -6.65 18.44
CA ILE A 450 -11.86 -6.17 19.30
C ILE A 450 -11.52 -4.74 18.88
N MET A 451 -11.55 -3.79 19.81
CA MET A 451 -11.08 -2.43 19.54
C MET A 451 -9.57 -2.36 19.79
N PRO A 452 -8.77 -1.86 18.84
CA PRO A 452 -7.36 -1.61 19.09
C PRO A 452 -7.18 -0.48 20.11
N PRO A 453 -6.04 -0.47 20.84
CA PRO A 453 -5.72 0.59 21.79
C PRO A 453 -5.70 1.97 21.13
N LYS A 454 -6.17 3.00 21.85
CA LYS A 454 -6.09 4.41 21.42
C LYS A 454 -4.68 5.00 21.62
N SER A 455 -3.97 4.54 22.64
CA SER A 455 -2.61 5.01 22.95
C SER A 455 -1.60 4.44 21.95
N ILE A 456 -0.78 5.31 21.38
CA ILE A 456 0.27 4.92 20.42
C ILE A 456 1.30 4.00 21.06
N SER A 457 1.72 4.28 22.30
CA SER A 457 2.69 3.43 23.01
C SER A 457 2.13 2.04 23.27
N ALA A 458 0.87 1.95 23.71
CA ALA A 458 0.20 0.67 23.90
C ALA A 458 0.03 -0.09 22.57
N ALA A 459 -0.26 0.61 21.47
CA ALA A 459 -0.40 0.02 20.14
C ALA A 459 0.92 -0.56 19.62
N ILE A 460 2.02 0.20 19.72
CA ILE A 460 3.35 -0.25 19.31
C ILE A 460 3.82 -1.41 20.18
N VAL A 461 3.66 -1.34 21.51
CA VAL A 461 4.02 -2.44 22.41
C VAL A 461 3.22 -3.70 22.07
N LEU A 462 1.91 -3.58 21.82
CA LEU A 462 1.08 -4.71 21.42
C LEU A 462 1.52 -5.31 20.07
N ALA A 463 1.84 -4.48 19.08
CA ALA A 463 2.36 -4.91 17.79
C ALA A 463 3.68 -5.67 17.94
N ILE A 464 4.63 -5.12 18.70
CA ILE A 464 5.93 -5.75 18.98
C ILE A 464 5.71 -7.09 19.68
N LEU A 465 4.89 -7.14 20.73
CA LEU A 465 4.65 -8.38 21.49
C LEU A 465 3.95 -9.45 20.64
N GLY A 466 2.95 -9.06 19.83
CA GLY A 466 2.24 -9.99 18.94
C GLY A 466 3.17 -10.59 17.87
N HIS A 467 4.03 -9.75 17.27
CA HIS A 467 5.03 -10.20 16.32
C HIS A 467 6.13 -11.05 17.00
N SER A 468 6.62 -10.63 18.16
CA SER A 468 7.59 -11.37 18.98
C SER A 468 7.07 -12.76 19.35
N PHE A 469 5.80 -12.86 19.74
CA PHE A 469 5.17 -14.13 20.07
C PHE A 469 5.11 -15.08 18.87
N TRP A 470 4.75 -14.56 17.69
CA TRP A 470 4.77 -15.33 16.44
C TRP A 470 6.17 -15.89 16.17
N ASN A 471 7.20 -15.05 16.20
CA ASN A 471 8.57 -15.47 15.88
C ASN A 471 9.15 -16.42 16.93
N ALA A 472 9.03 -16.07 18.22
CA ALA A 472 9.55 -16.88 19.33
C ALA A 472 8.96 -18.29 19.31
N THR A 473 7.64 -18.38 19.28
CA THR A 473 6.96 -19.67 19.42
C THR A 473 7.07 -20.50 18.15
N SER A 474 7.15 -19.88 16.97
CA SER A 474 7.47 -20.59 15.72
C SER A 474 8.85 -21.24 15.79
N TYR A 475 9.88 -20.50 16.24
CA TYR A 475 11.23 -21.05 16.40
C TYR A 475 11.29 -22.16 17.46
N LEU A 476 10.73 -21.91 18.64
CA LEU A 476 10.74 -22.84 19.77
C LEU A 476 9.93 -24.11 19.49
N SER A 477 8.88 -24.04 18.66
CA SER A 477 8.04 -25.19 18.31
C SER A 477 8.82 -26.31 17.60
N TYR A 478 9.89 -25.97 16.89
CA TYR A 478 10.80 -26.95 16.31
C TYR A 478 12.00 -27.22 17.22
N PHE A 479 12.62 -26.14 17.73
CA PHE A 479 13.86 -26.23 18.50
C PHE A 479 13.73 -27.05 19.79
N LEU A 480 12.66 -26.82 20.58
CA LEU A 480 12.50 -27.51 21.86
C LEU A 480 12.35 -29.03 21.66
N PRO A 481 11.40 -29.54 20.84
CA PRO A 481 11.30 -30.98 20.59
C PRO A 481 12.60 -31.61 20.08
N ALA A 482 13.30 -30.93 19.16
CA ALA A 482 14.56 -31.41 18.62
C ALA A 482 15.63 -31.51 19.71
N SER A 483 15.74 -30.49 20.58
CA SER A 483 16.68 -30.49 21.71
C SER A 483 16.38 -31.55 22.77
N TYR A 484 15.12 -31.96 22.93
CA TYR A 484 14.70 -33.05 23.82
C TYR A 484 14.80 -34.45 23.18
N GLY A 485 15.30 -34.56 21.95
CA GLY A 485 15.56 -35.85 21.30
C GLY A 485 14.34 -36.52 20.66
N LEU A 486 13.27 -35.78 20.36
CA LEU A 486 12.08 -36.30 19.68
C LEU A 486 12.32 -36.64 18.19
N GLY A 487 13.51 -36.36 17.65
CA GLY A 487 13.85 -36.61 16.25
C GLY A 487 13.24 -35.59 15.27
N GLU A 488 13.77 -35.53 14.06
CA GLU A 488 13.41 -34.49 13.07
C GLU A 488 11.95 -34.56 12.64
N THR A 489 11.41 -35.76 12.46
CA THR A 489 10.03 -35.96 11.98
C THR A 489 8.99 -35.43 12.96
N TYR A 490 9.09 -35.82 14.24
CA TYR A 490 8.15 -35.37 15.26
C TYR A 490 8.32 -33.89 15.59
N SER A 491 9.55 -33.37 15.59
CA SER A 491 9.82 -31.94 15.78
C SER A 491 9.22 -31.09 14.65
N SER A 492 9.34 -31.54 13.41
CA SER A 492 8.72 -30.89 12.25
C SER A 492 7.19 -30.93 12.34
N LEU A 493 6.61 -32.06 12.75
CA LEU A 493 5.16 -32.21 12.90
C LEU A 493 4.61 -31.25 13.97
N ILE A 494 5.26 -31.16 15.13
CA ILE A 494 4.89 -30.22 16.20
C ILE A 494 4.97 -28.77 15.68
N SER A 495 6.02 -28.43 14.96
CA SER A 495 6.18 -27.09 14.39
C SER A 495 5.09 -26.74 13.38
N ILE A 496 4.70 -27.67 12.51
CA ILE A 496 3.60 -27.48 11.56
C ILE A 496 2.26 -27.30 12.29
N ILE A 497 1.97 -28.14 13.29
CA ILE A 497 0.74 -28.04 14.09
C ILE A 497 0.69 -26.70 14.84
N TRP A 498 1.80 -26.29 15.45
CA TRP A 498 1.88 -25.01 16.15
C TRP A 498 1.71 -23.83 15.19
N THR A 499 2.33 -23.89 14.01
CA THR A 499 2.16 -22.88 12.97
C THR A 499 0.71 -22.78 12.52
N LEU A 500 -0.02 -23.90 12.38
CA LEU A 500 -1.45 -23.88 12.09
C LEU A 500 -2.25 -23.15 13.18
N ILE A 501 -1.95 -23.40 14.46
CA ILE A 501 -2.59 -22.72 15.60
C ILE A 501 -2.34 -21.20 15.53
N LEU A 502 -1.09 -20.80 15.25
CA LEU A 502 -0.74 -19.39 15.08
C LEU A 502 -1.51 -18.76 13.92
N ILE A 503 -1.59 -19.43 12.76
CA ILE A 503 -2.36 -18.97 11.59
C ILE A 503 -3.84 -18.77 11.96
N ILE A 504 -4.47 -19.76 12.59
CA ILE A 504 -5.89 -19.65 13.00
C ILE A 504 -6.08 -18.48 13.96
N SER A 505 -5.15 -18.30 14.90
CA SER A 505 -5.19 -17.21 15.89
C SER A 505 -5.07 -15.83 15.24
N ILE A 506 -4.11 -15.63 14.33
CA ILE A 506 -3.94 -14.32 13.67
C ILE A 506 -5.11 -13.99 12.75
N LEU A 507 -5.67 -14.99 12.05
CA LEU A 507 -6.86 -14.79 11.21
C LEU A 507 -8.09 -14.44 12.05
N PHE A 508 -8.25 -15.06 13.22
CA PHE A 508 -9.29 -14.71 14.17
C PHE A 508 -9.12 -13.27 14.67
N ILE A 509 -7.92 -12.89 15.11
CA ILE A 509 -7.59 -11.52 15.56
C ILE A 509 -7.86 -10.50 14.44
N ALA A 510 -7.39 -10.77 13.22
CA ALA A 510 -7.60 -9.92 12.05
C ALA A 510 -9.09 -9.65 11.79
N ASN A 511 -9.90 -10.71 11.81
CA ASN A 511 -11.34 -10.60 11.60
C ASN A 511 -12.02 -9.83 12.73
N GLN A 512 -11.66 -10.10 13.99
CA GLN A 512 -12.24 -9.41 15.13
C GLN A 512 -11.85 -7.93 15.19
N LEU A 513 -10.62 -7.57 14.80
CA LEU A 513 -10.20 -6.18 14.65
C LEU A 513 -10.96 -5.47 13.52
N LEU A 514 -11.08 -6.11 12.34
CA LEU A 514 -11.86 -5.55 11.23
C LEU A 514 -13.32 -5.29 11.63
N LYS A 515 -13.95 -6.21 12.38
CA LYS A 515 -15.29 -5.99 12.95
C LYS A 515 -15.31 -4.82 13.94
N GLY A 516 -14.33 -4.76 14.85
CA GLY A 516 -14.21 -3.69 15.83
C GLY A 516 -14.10 -2.31 15.17
N ILE A 517 -13.24 -2.18 14.16
CA ILE A 517 -13.03 -0.94 13.40
C ILE A 517 -14.29 -0.48 12.67
N LYS A 518 -15.09 -1.40 12.12
CA LYS A 518 -16.36 -1.05 11.45
C LYS A 518 -17.37 -0.38 12.38
N ILE A 519 -17.39 -0.79 13.64
CA ILE A 519 -18.32 -0.29 14.66
C ILE A 519 -17.91 1.13 15.15
N ILE A 520 -16.66 1.54 14.94
CA ILE A 520 -16.17 2.86 15.39
C ILE A 520 -16.97 4.01 14.73
N ASP A 521 -17.43 3.84 13.49
CA ASP A 521 -18.22 4.87 12.81
C ASP A 521 -19.69 4.87 13.27
N SER A 522 -20.24 3.75 13.76
CA SER A 522 -21.64 3.66 14.20
C SER A 522 -21.87 4.22 15.61
N ASN A 523 -20.85 4.18 16.46
CA ASN A 523 -20.98 4.61 17.86
C ASN A 523 -20.65 6.10 18.08
N ASN A 524 -19.88 6.74 17.19
CA ASN A 524 -19.56 8.18 17.27
C ASN A 524 -20.69 9.09 16.71
N ILE A 525 -21.89 8.57 16.49
CA ILE A 525 -23.08 9.38 16.13
C ILE A 525 -23.79 9.89 17.40
N ASN A 526 -23.43 9.38 18.59
CA ASN A 526 -24.12 9.67 19.85
C ASN A 526 -23.23 10.27 20.96
N ASP A 527 -21.97 10.57 20.67
CA ASP A 527 -21.08 11.40 21.51
C ASP A 527 -20.72 12.66 20.72
#